data_AF-A0A929E021-F1
#
_entry.id   AF-A0A929E021-F1
#
_cell.length_a   1.000
_cell.length_b   1.000
_cell.length_c   1.000
_cell.angle_alpha   90.00
_cell.angle_beta   90.00
_cell.angle_gamma   90.00
#
_symmetry.space_group_name_H-M   'P 1'
#
loop_
_entity.id
_entity.type
_entity.pdbx_description
1 polymer ?
#
loop_
_entity_poly.entity_id
_entity_poly.type
_entity_poly.pdbx_seq_one_letter_code
_entity_poly.pdbx_strand_id
1 'polypeptide(L)'
;MNKVFPLIIALLLTGCSVYSSNLPELPGPLPEQFVESVGEEKFSEPGRFWEQFNDPELNELVEQALDGNLSIRQAMARYDQFTALDKISRASRLPFLNLTGSASREKPLSTIGGIEGSSLRLTAVAGYELDLWDKLGKGRDKSSYNRQASAADIKTSYISVAAQVTDLYFLLIEQRAQLELSDQIIASQNDTLERMESRYEAGLVPALDVYQARQNILAAKADKPPFEANLAKGSHA
;
A
#
# COMPACT_ATOMS: atom_id res chain seq x y z
N MET A 1 18.83 64.37 19.08
CA MET A 1 18.28 63.21 18.34
C MET A 1 19.25 62.05 18.48
N ASN A 2 18.90 61.04 19.27
CA ASN A 2 19.83 59.99 19.70
C ASN A 2 20.22 59.09 18.51
N LYS A 3 21.50 59.13 18.11
CA LYS A 3 22.10 58.27 17.07
C LYS A 3 22.03 56.77 17.40
N VAL A 4 21.62 56.42 18.61
CA VAL A 4 21.43 55.03 19.09
C VAL A 4 20.13 54.40 18.58
N PHE A 5 19.09 55.21 18.33
CA PHE A 5 17.79 54.73 17.84
C PHE A 5 17.84 54.04 16.45
N PRO A 6 18.53 54.58 15.43
CA PRO A 6 18.64 53.90 14.14
C PRO A 6 19.47 52.60 14.23
N LEU A 7 20.44 52.51 15.16
CA LEU A 7 21.26 51.30 15.35
C LEU A 7 20.43 50.15 15.95
N ILE A 8 19.54 50.44 16.90
CA ILE A 8 18.65 49.44 17.50
C ILE A 8 17.62 48.95 16.48
N ILE A 9 17.07 49.84 15.64
CA ILE A 9 16.16 49.46 14.56
C ILE A 9 16.87 48.55 13.54
N ALA A 10 18.10 48.90 13.14
CA ALA A 10 18.90 48.08 12.24
C ALA A 10 19.22 46.70 12.82
N LEU A 11 19.47 46.60 14.13
CA LEU A 11 19.73 45.33 14.82
C LEU A 11 18.47 44.46 14.96
N LEU A 12 17.27 45.06 15.03
CA LEU A 12 16.00 44.34 15.05
C LEU A 12 15.58 43.80 13.68
N LEU A 13 16.14 44.34 12.59
CA LEU A 13 15.85 43.93 11.21
C LEU A 13 16.69 42.73 10.73
N THR A 14 17.74 42.32 11.44
CA THR A 14 18.60 41.17 11.06
C THR A 14 18.08 39.82 11.53
N GLY A 15 16.93 39.76 12.23
CA GLY A 15 16.33 38.55 12.79
C GLY A 15 15.44 37.73 11.84
N CYS A 16 15.37 38.07 10.55
CA CYS A 16 14.58 37.28 9.58
C CYS A 16 15.28 35.95 9.31
N SER A 17 14.88 34.89 10.02
CA SER A 17 15.18 33.52 9.59
C SER A 17 14.02 33.02 8.73
N VAL A 18 14.27 32.87 7.43
CA VAL A 18 13.36 32.18 6.51
C VAL A 18 13.76 30.71 6.57
N TYR A 19 12.98 29.89 7.25
CA TYR A 19 13.22 28.45 7.28
C TYR A 19 12.95 27.86 5.89
N SER A 20 14.02 27.52 5.16
CA SER A 20 13.94 26.77 3.91
C SER A 20 14.14 25.28 4.19
N SER A 21 13.12 24.47 3.96
CA SER A 21 13.27 23.01 3.96
C SER A 21 13.75 22.58 2.58
N ASN A 22 14.99 22.13 2.46
CA ASN A 22 15.44 21.42 1.27
C ASN A 22 14.75 20.04 1.24
N LEU A 23 14.49 19.53 0.04
CA LEU A 23 14.12 18.11 -0.12
C LEU A 23 15.24 17.27 0.50
N PRO A 24 14.92 16.19 1.24
CA PRO A 24 15.94 15.31 1.77
C PRO A 24 16.74 14.73 0.61
N GLU A 25 18.07 14.78 0.72
CA GLU A 25 18.94 14.08 -0.21
C GLU A 25 18.71 12.57 -0.07
N LEU A 26 18.70 11.88 -1.21
CA LEU A 26 18.65 10.42 -1.23
C LEU A 26 19.85 9.85 -0.47
N PRO A 27 19.71 8.71 0.22
CA PRO A 27 20.81 8.07 0.93
C PRO A 27 21.85 7.53 -0.06
N GLY A 28 22.80 8.40 -0.43
CA GLY A 28 23.94 8.07 -1.28
C GLY A 28 23.65 8.10 -2.79
N PRO A 29 24.70 8.13 -3.62
CA PRO A 29 24.56 8.04 -5.07
C PRO A 29 24.08 6.65 -5.46
N LEU A 30 23.01 6.58 -6.23
CA LEU A 30 22.65 5.37 -6.97
C LEU A 30 23.71 5.12 -8.05
N PRO A 31 24.06 3.86 -8.34
CA PRO A 31 24.94 3.57 -9.47
C PRO A 31 24.27 4.02 -10.77
N GLU A 32 25.06 4.53 -11.73
CA GLU A 32 24.54 4.95 -13.04
C GLU A 32 23.88 3.79 -13.79
N GLN A 33 24.32 2.56 -13.52
CA GLN A 33 23.81 1.33 -14.12
C GLN A 33 23.73 0.22 -13.07
N PHE A 34 22.65 -0.55 -13.11
CA PHE A 34 22.56 -1.80 -12.36
C PHE A 34 23.38 -2.89 -13.09
N VAL A 35 23.95 -3.82 -12.32
CA VAL A 35 24.87 -4.87 -12.81
C VAL A 35 24.25 -5.70 -13.95
N GLU A 36 22.93 -5.82 -14.00
CA GLU A 36 22.20 -6.62 -15.00
C GLU A 36 21.54 -5.78 -16.11
N SER A 37 21.86 -4.48 -16.22
CA SER A 37 21.32 -3.66 -17.32
C SER A 37 21.99 -4.03 -18.65
N VAL A 38 21.35 -4.93 -19.40
CA VAL A 38 21.78 -5.32 -20.75
C VAL A 38 21.11 -4.40 -21.77
N GLY A 39 21.80 -3.33 -22.17
CA GLY A 39 21.37 -2.39 -23.21
C GLY A 39 20.76 -1.08 -22.69
N GLU A 40 20.41 -0.18 -23.60
CA GLU A 40 19.64 1.05 -23.30
C GLU A 40 18.16 0.70 -23.11
N GLU A 41 17.82 -0.03 -22.05
CA GLU A 41 16.43 -0.10 -21.65
C GLU A 41 16.02 1.25 -21.04
N LYS A 42 15.31 2.04 -21.85
CA LYS A 42 14.60 3.20 -21.33
C LYS A 42 13.61 2.70 -20.29
N PHE A 43 13.71 3.22 -19.08
CA PHE A 43 12.71 3.04 -18.03
C PHE A 43 11.32 3.30 -18.63
N SER A 44 10.56 2.23 -18.85
CA SER A 44 9.13 2.32 -19.12
C SER A 44 8.45 2.31 -17.78
N GLU A 45 7.44 3.18 -17.60
CA GLU A 45 6.55 2.98 -16.47
C GLU A 45 6.01 1.53 -16.52
N PRO A 46 5.90 0.83 -15.38
CA PRO A 46 5.26 -0.46 -15.32
C PRO A 46 3.79 -0.24 -15.67
N GLY A 47 3.47 -0.27 -16.97
CA GLY A 47 2.12 -0.23 -17.46
C GLY A 47 1.46 -1.57 -17.18
N ARG A 48 0.86 -2.16 -18.21
CA ARG A 48 0.30 -3.50 -18.12
C ARG A 48 1.36 -4.57 -18.32
N PHE A 49 2.33 -4.65 -17.40
CA PHE A 49 3.49 -5.54 -17.56
C PHE A 49 3.10 -7.01 -17.73
N TRP A 50 1.99 -7.45 -17.15
CA TRP A 50 1.49 -8.82 -17.25
C TRP A 50 1.09 -9.22 -18.68
N GLU A 51 0.79 -8.26 -19.56
CA GLU A 51 0.49 -8.53 -20.97
C GLU A 51 1.71 -9.11 -21.72
N GLN A 52 2.93 -8.91 -21.20
CA GLN A 52 4.16 -9.46 -21.78
C GLN A 52 4.22 -10.99 -21.73
N PHE A 53 3.47 -11.62 -20.84
CA PHE A 53 3.36 -13.08 -20.77
C PHE A 53 2.52 -13.67 -21.91
N ASN A 54 1.81 -12.85 -22.69
CA ASN A 54 0.96 -13.25 -23.81
C ASN A 54 -0.10 -14.29 -23.44
N ASP A 55 -0.64 -14.21 -22.22
CA ASP A 55 -1.68 -15.10 -21.70
C ASP A 55 -3.01 -14.33 -21.53
N PRO A 56 -4.03 -14.61 -22.37
CA PRO A 56 -5.32 -13.93 -22.29
C PRO A 56 -6.09 -14.19 -20.99
N GLU A 57 -5.94 -15.37 -20.38
CA GLU A 57 -6.62 -15.73 -19.13
C GLU A 57 -6.03 -14.92 -17.98
N LEU A 58 -4.70 -14.80 -17.92
CA LEU A 58 -4.02 -13.92 -16.98
C LEU A 58 -4.49 -12.47 -17.13
N ASN A 59 -4.58 -11.97 -18.36
CA ASN A 59 -5.00 -10.60 -18.61
C ASN A 59 -6.41 -10.33 -18.06
N GLU A 60 -7.35 -11.25 -18.30
CA GLU A 60 -8.72 -11.13 -17.81
C GLU A 60 -8.77 -11.14 -16.27
N LEU A 61 -8.04 -12.06 -15.62
CA LEU A 61 -7.99 -12.15 -14.16
C LEU A 61 -7.41 -10.88 -13.52
N VAL A 62 -6.35 -10.32 -14.11
CA VAL A 62 -5.77 -9.06 -13.62
C VAL A 62 -6.76 -7.91 -13.81
N GLU A 63 -7.42 -7.79 -14.96
CA GLU A 63 -8.42 -6.73 -15.17
C GLU A 63 -9.61 -6.83 -14.20
N GLN A 64 -10.12 -8.03 -13.96
CA GLN A 64 -11.17 -8.27 -12.97
C GLN A 64 -10.72 -7.88 -11.55
N ALA A 65 -9.48 -8.23 -11.18
CA ALA A 65 -8.94 -7.86 -9.88
C ALA A 65 -8.78 -6.34 -9.76
N LEU A 66 -8.25 -5.65 -10.76
CA LEU A 66 -8.04 -4.20 -10.70
C LEU A 66 -9.36 -3.41 -10.54
N ASP A 67 -10.46 -3.86 -11.14
CA ASP A 67 -11.78 -3.22 -11.01
C ASP A 67 -12.46 -3.52 -9.64
N GLY A 68 -12.27 -4.74 -9.15
CA GLY A 68 -12.92 -5.24 -7.93
C GLY A 68 -12.15 -4.96 -6.63
N ASN A 69 -10.84 -4.69 -6.68
CA ASN A 69 -10.00 -4.75 -5.49
C ASN A 69 -10.25 -3.60 -4.48
N LEU A 70 -10.57 -3.98 -3.24
CA LEU A 70 -10.87 -3.03 -2.16
C LEU A 70 -9.66 -2.22 -1.70
N SER A 71 -8.43 -2.75 -1.83
CA SER A 71 -7.21 -2.03 -1.47
C SER A 71 -6.97 -0.84 -2.40
N ILE A 72 -7.26 -0.99 -3.71
CA ILE A 72 -7.20 0.12 -4.67
C ILE A 72 -8.25 1.18 -4.31
N ARG A 73 -9.49 0.75 -4.02
CA ARG A 73 -10.55 1.69 -3.57
C ARG A 73 -10.18 2.41 -2.28
N GLN A 74 -9.52 1.72 -1.34
CA GLN A 74 -9.03 2.33 -0.11
C GLN A 74 -7.93 3.36 -0.39
N ALA A 75 -7.00 3.08 -1.32
CA ALA A 75 -5.97 4.02 -1.73
C ALA A 75 -6.59 5.28 -2.37
N MET A 76 -7.61 5.12 -3.23
CA MET A 76 -8.36 6.24 -3.81
C MET A 76 -9.07 7.08 -2.73
N ALA A 77 -9.73 6.43 -1.76
CA ALA A 77 -10.37 7.14 -0.65
C ALA A 77 -9.36 7.91 0.22
N ARG A 78 -8.15 7.37 0.42
CA ARG A 78 -7.06 8.09 1.11
C ARG A 78 -6.60 9.30 0.32
N TYR A 79 -6.50 9.20 -1.01
CA TYR A 79 -6.19 10.35 -1.85
C TYR A 79 -7.23 11.47 -1.72
N ASP A 80 -8.52 11.12 -1.70
CA ASP A 80 -9.60 12.10 -1.48
C ASP A 80 -9.50 12.76 -0.10
N GLN A 81 -9.18 11.97 0.93
CA GLN A 81 -8.94 12.48 2.28
C GLN A 81 -7.78 13.49 2.30
N PHE A 82 -6.63 13.15 1.70
CA PHE A 82 -5.49 14.07 1.63
C PHE A 82 -5.78 15.30 0.77
N THR A 83 -6.58 15.15 -0.28
CA THR A 83 -7.06 16.28 -1.09
C THR A 83 -7.93 17.24 -0.28
N ALA A 84 -8.80 16.72 0.60
CA ALA A 84 -9.60 17.54 1.52
C ALA A 84 -8.72 18.24 2.56
N LEU A 85 -7.77 17.52 3.17
CA LEU A 85 -6.82 18.10 4.14
C LEU A 85 -5.98 19.23 3.54
N ASP A 86 -5.52 19.04 2.31
CA ASP A 86 -4.77 20.05 1.59
C ASP A 86 -5.63 21.27 1.20
N LYS A 87 -6.94 21.10 0.95
CA LYS A 87 -7.89 22.23 0.85
C LYS A 87 -8.04 22.98 2.18
N ILE A 88 -8.17 22.26 3.30
CA ILE A 88 -8.26 22.87 4.64
C ILE A 88 -6.98 23.66 4.96
N SER A 89 -5.80 23.10 4.65
CA SER A 89 -4.52 23.80 4.87
C SER A 89 -4.31 25.01 3.97
N ARG A 90 -4.97 25.08 2.80
CA ARG A 90 -5.01 26.32 2.01
C ARG A 90 -5.96 27.35 2.64
N ALA A 91 -7.12 26.91 3.12
CA ALA A 91 -8.12 27.78 3.72
C ALA A 91 -7.60 28.48 4.98
N SER A 92 -6.71 27.84 5.75
CA SER A 92 -6.09 28.45 6.94
C SER A 92 -5.21 29.67 6.64
N ARG A 93 -4.86 29.93 5.38
CA ARG A 93 -4.14 31.15 4.94
C ARG A 93 -5.07 32.28 4.52
N LEU A 94 -6.38 32.06 4.53
CA LEU A 94 -7.37 33.08 4.21
C LEU A 94 -7.89 33.73 5.51
N PRO A 95 -8.42 34.97 5.44
CA PRO A 95 -9.16 35.54 6.55
C PRO A 95 -10.34 34.63 6.93
N PHE A 96 -10.60 34.48 8.23
CA PHE A 96 -11.79 33.80 8.72
C PHE A 96 -12.85 34.81 9.16
N LEU A 97 -14.11 34.42 9.08
CA LEU A 97 -15.25 35.12 9.64
C LEU A 97 -16.10 34.12 10.40
N ASN A 98 -16.27 34.35 11.70
CA ASN A 98 -17.11 33.54 12.58
C ASN A 98 -18.29 34.37 13.06
N LEU A 99 -19.50 33.86 12.90
CA LEU A 99 -20.73 34.45 13.41
C LEU A 99 -21.29 33.52 14.49
N THR A 100 -21.39 34.03 15.71
CA THR A 100 -21.85 33.28 16.87
C THR A 100 -23.07 33.97 17.47
N GLY A 101 -24.16 33.23 17.63
CA GLY A 101 -25.32 33.65 18.41
C GLY A 101 -25.40 32.82 19.69
N SER A 102 -25.62 33.47 20.83
CA SER A 102 -25.82 32.79 22.11
C SER A 102 -26.99 33.41 22.85
N ALA A 103 -27.87 32.57 23.40
CA ALA A 103 -28.91 32.98 24.34
C ALA A 103 -28.66 32.26 25.67
N SER A 104 -28.68 33.00 26.77
CA SER A 104 -28.55 32.43 28.12
C SER A 104 -29.67 32.96 29.01
N ARG A 105 -30.18 32.10 29.87
CA ARG A 105 -31.17 32.43 30.90
C ARG A 105 -30.67 31.89 32.22
N GLU A 106 -30.37 32.79 33.13
CA GLU A 106 -29.87 32.45 34.45
C GLU A 106 -30.94 32.75 35.50
N LYS A 107 -31.29 31.70 36.25
CA LYS A 107 -32.18 31.79 37.40
C LYS A 107 -31.38 31.40 38.65
N PRO A 108 -30.84 32.38 39.40
CA PRO A 108 -30.08 32.06 40.59
C PRO A 108 -30.99 31.42 41.65
N LEU A 109 -30.53 30.31 42.26
CA LEU A 109 -31.17 29.77 43.47
C LEU A 109 -30.78 30.67 44.65
N SER A 110 -31.62 31.64 44.96
CA SER A 110 -31.50 32.50 46.15
C SER A 110 -32.77 32.41 46.98
N THR A 111 -32.63 32.24 48.30
CA THR A 111 -33.72 32.34 49.29
C THR A 111 -34.16 33.79 49.55
N ILE A 112 -33.39 34.77 49.06
CA ILE A 112 -33.68 36.21 49.16
C ILE A 112 -33.70 36.75 47.72
N GLY A 113 -34.85 36.65 47.05
CA GLY A 113 -35.19 37.32 45.78
C GLY A 113 -34.07 37.47 44.74
N GLY A 114 -33.77 36.41 43.99
CA GLY A 114 -32.91 36.52 42.80
C GLY A 114 -33.69 37.01 41.57
N ILE A 115 -33.19 38.03 40.87
CA ILE A 115 -33.77 38.50 39.61
C ILE A 115 -33.35 37.54 38.49
N GLU A 116 -34.34 36.95 37.84
CA GLU A 116 -34.13 36.11 36.66
C GLU A 116 -33.68 36.98 35.47
N GLY A 117 -32.56 36.61 34.85
CA GLY A 117 -31.96 37.36 33.75
C GLY A 117 -31.91 36.54 32.48
N SER A 118 -32.43 37.10 31.38
CA SER A 118 -32.23 36.55 30.03
C SER A 118 -31.30 37.47 29.24
N SER A 119 -30.32 36.89 28.55
CA SER A 119 -29.43 37.62 27.65
C SER A 119 -29.40 36.95 26.28
N LEU A 120 -29.41 37.79 25.25
CA LEU A 120 -29.20 37.41 23.86
C LEU A 120 -27.97 38.16 23.37
N ARG A 121 -27.03 37.45 22.76
CA ARG A 121 -25.83 38.02 22.16
C ARG A 121 -25.65 37.49 20.75
N LEU A 122 -25.36 38.39 19.83
CA LEU A 122 -24.90 38.07 18.48
C LEU A 122 -23.52 38.70 18.31
N THR A 123 -22.55 37.93 17.84
CA THR A 123 -21.15 38.35 17.74
C THR A 123 -20.59 37.88 16.41
N ALA A 124 -20.01 38.82 15.65
CA ALA A 124 -19.25 38.52 14.45
C ALA A 124 -17.77 38.83 14.74
N VAL A 125 -16.90 37.84 14.50
CA VAL A 125 -15.45 37.96 14.67
C VAL A 125 -14.78 37.62 13.35
N ALA A 126 -14.07 38.58 12.78
CA ALA A 126 -13.19 38.36 11.64
C ALA A 126 -11.74 38.44 12.09
N GLY A 127 -10.87 37.62 11.51
CA GLY A 127 -9.46 37.61 11.81
C GLY A 127 -8.63 37.17 10.63
N TYR A 128 -7.38 37.64 10.58
CA TYR A 128 -6.41 37.26 9.58
C TYR A 128 -5.02 37.19 10.22
N GLU A 129 -4.30 36.09 10.00
CA GLU A 129 -2.94 35.88 10.48
C GLU A 129 -1.95 36.30 9.38
N LEU A 130 -1.09 37.28 9.69
CA LEU A 130 0.02 37.65 8.82
C LEU A 130 1.16 36.64 8.98
N ASP A 131 1.36 35.80 7.97
CA ASP A 131 2.34 34.73 7.97
C ASP A 131 3.77 35.21 7.65
N LEU A 132 4.34 36.05 8.53
CA LEU A 132 5.66 36.67 8.35
C LEU A 132 6.81 35.65 8.26
N TRP A 133 6.65 34.48 8.89
CA TRP A 133 7.66 33.41 8.94
C TRP A 133 7.32 32.20 8.05
N ASP A 134 6.32 32.31 7.17
CA ASP A 134 5.86 31.25 6.25
C ASP A 134 5.44 29.93 6.94
N LYS A 135 5.04 29.98 8.22
CA LYS A 135 4.59 28.81 8.98
C LYS A 135 3.37 28.17 8.33
N LEU A 136 2.38 28.97 7.93
CA LEU A 136 1.17 28.47 7.28
C LEU A 136 1.45 28.04 5.84
N GLY A 137 2.37 28.73 5.15
CA GLY A 137 2.90 28.30 3.85
C GLY A 137 3.54 26.92 3.87
N LYS A 138 4.41 26.63 4.85
CA LYS A 138 5.00 25.29 5.03
C LYS A 138 3.97 24.22 5.40
N GLY A 139 2.94 24.57 6.17
CA GLY A 139 1.80 23.68 6.44
C GLY A 139 1.04 23.27 5.17
N ARG A 140 0.82 24.23 4.25
CA ARG A 140 0.25 23.98 2.93
C ARG A 140 1.16 23.09 2.09
N ASP A 141 2.46 23.37 2.05
CA ASP A 141 3.41 22.59 1.26
C ASP A 141 3.45 21.14 1.72
N LYS A 142 3.51 20.90 3.04
CA LYS A 142 3.39 19.57 3.64
C LYS A 142 2.12 18.85 3.17
N SER A 143 0.97 19.52 3.23
CA SER A 143 -0.31 18.89 2.84
C SER A 143 -0.37 18.59 1.35
N SER A 144 0.22 19.46 0.52
CA SER A 144 0.36 19.24 -0.92
C SER A 144 1.26 18.03 -1.23
N TYR A 145 2.39 17.89 -0.54
CA TYR A 145 3.26 16.71 -0.69
C TYR A 145 2.58 15.43 -0.20
N ASN A 146 1.82 15.47 0.89
CA ASN A 146 1.06 14.31 1.35
C ASN A 146 0.02 13.86 0.30
N ARG A 147 -0.68 14.80 -0.33
CA ARG A 147 -1.59 14.47 -1.44
C ARG A 147 -0.84 13.86 -2.63
N GLN A 148 0.31 14.41 -3.01
CA GLN A 148 1.14 13.87 -4.09
C GLN A 148 1.63 12.45 -3.77
N ALA A 149 2.09 12.21 -2.53
CA ALA A 149 2.47 10.88 -2.06
C ALA A 149 1.29 9.90 -2.14
N SER A 150 0.09 10.32 -1.68
CA SER A 150 -1.11 9.46 -1.78
C SER A 150 -1.54 9.15 -3.22
N ALA A 151 -1.21 10.01 -4.20
CA ALA A 151 -1.44 9.71 -5.61
C ALA A 151 -0.47 8.62 -6.11
N ALA A 152 0.78 8.67 -5.67
CA ALA A 152 1.76 7.61 -5.95
C ALA A 152 1.35 6.28 -5.29
N ASP A 153 0.79 6.32 -4.08
CA ASP A 153 0.30 5.12 -3.39
C ASP A 153 -0.83 4.40 -4.16
N ILE A 154 -1.68 5.14 -4.88
CA ILE A 154 -2.67 4.53 -5.79
C ILE A 154 -1.95 3.72 -6.85
N LYS A 155 -0.98 4.32 -7.56
CA LYS A 155 -0.21 3.65 -8.60
C LYS A 155 0.52 2.41 -8.07
N THR A 156 1.15 2.52 -6.91
CA THR A 156 1.78 1.38 -6.22
C THR A 156 0.76 0.27 -5.96
N SER A 157 -0.45 0.62 -5.50
CA SER A 157 -1.50 -0.36 -5.24
C SER A 157 -1.94 -1.10 -6.53
N TYR A 158 -2.07 -0.39 -7.66
CA TYR A 158 -2.35 -1.02 -8.96
C TYR A 158 -1.28 -2.04 -9.34
N ILE A 159 0.00 -1.65 -9.26
CA ILE A 159 1.13 -2.52 -9.61
C ILE A 159 1.20 -3.71 -8.66
N SER A 160 1.03 -3.51 -7.35
CA SER A 160 1.06 -4.58 -6.36
C SER A 160 -0.07 -5.59 -6.54
N VAL A 161 -1.29 -5.14 -6.82
CA VAL A 161 -2.42 -6.06 -7.08
C VAL A 161 -2.18 -6.87 -8.35
N ALA A 162 -1.75 -6.22 -9.44
CA ALA A 162 -1.44 -6.93 -10.68
C ALA A 162 -0.31 -7.96 -10.49
N ALA A 163 0.75 -7.62 -9.75
CA ALA A 163 1.83 -8.55 -9.41
C ALA A 163 1.33 -9.74 -8.58
N GLN A 164 0.54 -9.50 -7.53
CA GLN A 164 -0.01 -10.57 -6.70
C GLN A 164 -0.89 -11.54 -7.50
N VAL A 165 -1.74 -11.03 -8.39
CA VAL A 165 -2.57 -11.87 -9.26
C VAL A 165 -1.69 -12.69 -10.21
N THR A 166 -0.67 -12.07 -10.78
CA THR A 166 0.28 -12.75 -11.69
C THR A 166 1.03 -13.87 -10.96
N ASP A 167 1.54 -13.60 -9.75
CA ASP A 167 2.24 -14.60 -8.93
C ASP A 167 1.32 -15.77 -8.56
N LEU A 168 0.08 -15.49 -8.13
CA LEU A 168 -0.91 -16.51 -7.80
C LEU A 168 -1.32 -17.33 -9.02
N TYR A 169 -1.46 -16.70 -10.18
CA TYR A 169 -1.79 -17.38 -11.43
C TYR A 169 -0.72 -18.42 -11.80
N PHE A 170 0.56 -18.03 -11.80
CA PHE A 170 1.64 -18.95 -12.10
C PHE A 170 1.85 -20.00 -11.01
N LEU A 171 1.60 -19.66 -9.75
CA LEU A 171 1.58 -20.65 -8.66
C LEU A 171 0.52 -21.73 -8.94
N LEU A 172 -0.68 -21.36 -9.37
CA LEU A 172 -1.74 -22.32 -9.69
C LEU A 172 -1.36 -23.24 -10.87
N ILE A 173 -0.76 -22.67 -11.92
CA ILE A 173 -0.23 -23.45 -13.05
C ILE A 173 0.83 -24.44 -12.57
N GLU A 174 1.78 -23.99 -11.76
CA GLU A 174 2.83 -24.83 -11.19
C GLU A 174 2.23 -25.98 -10.37
N GLN A 175 1.31 -25.71 -9.44
CA GLN A 175 0.74 -26.76 -8.60
C GLN A 175 -0.05 -27.79 -9.41
N ARG A 176 -0.76 -27.38 -10.48
CA ARG A 176 -1.43 -28.31 -11.40
C ARG A 176 -0.42 -29.20 -12.13
N ALA A 177 0.66 -28.63 -12.63
CA ALA A 177 1.72 -29.38 -13.30
C ALA A 177 2.43 -30.37 -12.33
N GLN A 178 2.65 -29.97 -11.08
CA GLN A 178 3.21 -30.85 -10.05
C GLN A 178 2.28 -32.04 -9.73
N LEU A 179 0.96 -31.82 -9.69
CA LEU A 179 0.00 -32.90 -9.49
C LEU A 179 0.00 -33.88 -10.67
N GLU A 180 0.00 -33.38 -11.90
CA GLU A 180 0.08 -34.22 -13.10
C GLU A 180 1.37 -35.04 -13.11
N LEU A 181 2.50 -34.42 -12.80
CA LEU A 181 3.79 -35.11 -12.70
C LEU A 181 3.79 -36.17 -11.59
N SER A 182 3.19 -35.87 -10.43
CA SER A 182 3.06 -36.81 -9.32
C SER A 182 2.25 -38.05 -9.74
N ASP A 183 1.15 -37.86 -10.48
CA ASP A 183 0.35 -38.97 -11.01
C ASP A 183 1.12 -39.84 -12.00
N GLN A 184 1.93 -39.22 -12.88
CA GLN A 184 2.81 -39.95 -13.80
C GLN A 184 3.88 -40.75 -13.05
N ILE A 185 4.48 -40.18 -11.99
CA ILE A 185 5.44 -40.89 -11.14
C ILE A 185 4.78 -42.09 -10.47
N ILE A 186 3.60 -41.91 -9.87
CA ILE A 186 2.87 -43.00 -9.21
C ILE A 186 2.56 -44.13 -10.21
N ALA A 187 2.11 -43.79 -11.42
CA ALA A 187 1.86 -44.77 -12.47
C ALA A 187 3.14 -45.56 -12.83
N SER A 188 4.25 -44.86 -13.09
CA SER A 188 5.55 -45.50 -13.40
C SER A 188 6.06 -46.40 -12.27
N GLN A 189 5.82 -46.01 -11.01
CA GLN A 189 6.23 -46.79 -9.84
C GLN A 189 5.35 -48.04 -9.65
N ASN A 190 4.06 -47.99 -10.00
CA ASN A 190 3.19 -49.17 -10.04
C ASN A 190 3.66 -50.17 -11.10
N ASP A 191 3.98 -49.72 -12.31
CA ASP A 191 4.54 -50.58 -13.37
C ASP A 191 5.85 -51.25 -12.92
N THR A 192 6.68 -50.51 -12.18
CA THR A 192 7.93 -51.04 -11.61
C THR A 192 7.65 -52.11 -10.56
N LEU A 193 6.66 -51.88 -9.68
CA LEU A 193 6.25 -52.87 -8.68
C LEU A 193 5.74 -54.15 -9.34
N GLU A 194 4.87 -54.05 -10.35
CA GLU A 194 4.33 -55.21 -11.07
C GLU A 194 5.45 -56.07 -11.69
N ARG A 195 6.46 -55.42 -12.28
CA ARG A 195 7.65 -56.09 -12.82
C ARG A 195 8.48 -56.76 -11.73
N MET A 196 8.65 -56.12 -10.57
CA MET A 196 9.40 -56.70 -9.44
C MET A 196 8.66 -57.88 -8.82
N GLU A 197 7.33 -57.79 -8.67
CA GLU A 197 6.48 -58.89 -8.19
C GLU A 197 6.57 -60.10 -9.12
N SER A 198 6.45 -59.89 -10.44
CA SER A 198 6.61 -60.95 -11.44
C SER A 198 7.98 -61.63 -11.37
N ARG A 199 9.06 -60.87 -11.16
CA ARG A 199 10.42 -61.41 -11.04
C ARG A 199 10.63 -62.14 -9.71
N TYR A 200 10.01 -61.68 -8.63
CA TYR A 200 10.06 -62.32 -7.33
C TYR A 200 9.36 -63.69 -7.37
N GLU A 201 8.18 -63.77 -8.00
CA GLU A 201 7.45 -65.03 -8.20
C GLU A 201 8.26 -66.04 -9.04
N ALA A 202 9.05 -65.54 -10.00
CA ALA A 202 9.99 -66.36 -10.77
C ALA A 202 11.30 -66.69 -10.02
N GLY A 203 11.48 -66.23 -8.78
CA GLY A 203 12.68 -66.46 -7.95
C GLY A 203 13.93 -65.70 -8.40
N LEU A 204 13.79 -64.65 -9.21
CA LEU A 204 14.91 -63.89 -9.82
C LEU A 204 15.41 -62.73 -8.95
N VAL A 205 14.62 -62.26 -7.98
CA VAL A 205 14.94 -61.15 -7.07
C VAL A 205 14.48 -61.49 -5.64
N PRO A 206 15.09 -60.92 -4.58
CA PRO A 206 14.64 -61.11 -3.21
C PRO A 206 13.35 -60.32 -2.90
N ALA A 207 12.65 -60.73 -1.84
CA ALA A 207 11.43 -60.02 -1.38
C ALA A 207 11.71 -58.56 -0.98
N LEU A 208 12.94 -58.25 -0.57
CA LEU A 208 13.36 -56.89 -0.21
C LEU A 208 13.11 -55.89 -1.35
N ASP A 209 13.39 -56.27 -2.60
CA ASP A 209 13.23 -55.40 -3.76
C ASP A 209 11.75 -55.02 -3.98
N VAL A 210 10.83 -55.97 -3.73
CA VAL A 210 9.38 -55.74 -3.79
C VAL A 210 8.95 -54.76 -2.69
N TYR A 211 9.44 -54.94 -1.46
CA TYR A 211 9.12 -54.02 -0.36
C TYR A 211 9.68 -52.61 -0.61
N GLN A 212 10.87 -52.48 -1.19
CA GLN A 212 11.43 -51.19 -1.60
C GLN A 212 10.58 -50.52 -2.69
N ALA A 213 10.14 -51.28 -3.70
CA ALA A 213 9.24 -50.75 -4.73
C ALA A 213 7.91 -50.25 -4.13
N ARG A 214 7.30 -51.02 -3.21
CA ARG A 214 6.10 -50.59 -2.47
C ARG A 214 6.34 -49.33 -1.65
N GLN A 215 7.47 -49.25 -0.95
CA GLN A 215 7.84 -48.06 -0.18
C GLN A 215 7.96 -46.83 -1.06
N ASN A 216 8.55 -46.96 -2.25
CA ASN A 216 8.70 -45.83 -3.18
C ASN A 216 7.34 -45.35 -3.72
N ILE A 217 6.36 -46.24 -3.94
CA ILE A 217 4.99 -45.84 -4.30
C ILE A 217 4.35 -45.04 -3.16
N LEU A 218 4.51 -45.51 -1.91
CA LEU A 218 3.95 -44.81 -0.74
C LEU A 218 4.59 -43.43 -0.55
N ALA A 219 5.91 -43.31 -0.80
CA ALA A 219 6.60 -42.03 -0.78
C ALA A 219 6.06 -41.07 -1.86
N ALA A 220 5.96 -41.53 -3.12
CA ALA A 220 5.40 -40.72 -4.20
C ALA A 220 3.95 -40.27 -3.93
N LYS A 221 3.12 -41.15 -3.35
CA LYS A 221 1.76 -40.81 -2.93
C LYS A 221 1.73 -39.79 -1.78
N ALA A 222 2.74 -39.77 -0.91
CA ALA A 222 2.82 -38.83 0.19
C ALA A 222 3.21 -37.40 -0.26
N ASP A 223 3.83 -37.26 -1.44
CA ASP A 223 4.21 -35.95 -1.99
C ASP A 223 3.02 -35.23 -2.67
N LYS A 224 1.95 -35.95 -3.03
CA LYS A 224 0.78 -35.38 -3.71
C LYS A 224 -0.07 -34.42 -2.84
N PRO A 225 -0.43 -34.75 -1.58
CA PRO A 225 -1.32 -33.91 -0.77
C PRO A 225 -0.84 -32.46 -0.55
N PRO A 226 0.47 -32.16 -0.36
CA PRO A 226 0.96 -30.79 -0.32
C PRO A 226 0.60 -29.97 -1.57
N PHE A 227 0.71 -30.54 -2.77
CA PHE A 227 0.36 -29.86 -4.02
C PHE A 227 -1.16 -29.61 -4.11
N GLU A 228 -1.98 -30.58 -3.70
CA GLU A 228 -3.44 -30.42 -3.63
C GLU A 228 -3.83 -29.29 -2.65
N ALA A 229 -3.18 -29.26 -1.49
CA ALA A 229 -3.42 -28.23 -0.49
C ALA A 229 -3.01 -26.83 -0.99
N ASN A 230 -1.88 -26.71 -1.70
CA ASN A 230 -1.44 -25.45 -2.28
C ASN A 230 -2.34 -24.99 -3.43
N LEU A 231 -2.80 -25.91 -4.28
CA LEU A 231 -3.77 -25.62 -5.33
C LEU A 231 -5.09 -25.10 -4.73
N ALA A 232 -5.60 -25.77 -3.71
CA ALA A 232 -6.82 -25.35 -3.01
C ALA A 232 -6.65 -23.96 -2.38
N LYS A 233 -5.53 -23.70 -1.69
CA LYS A 233 -5.23 -22.38 -1.12
C LYS A 233 -5.15 -21.30 -2.19
N GLY A 234 -4.43 -21.54 -3.28
CA GLY A 234 -4.30 -20.56 -4.36
C GLY A 234 -5.63 -20.26 -5.05
N SER A 235 -6.54 -21.23 -5.14
CA SER A 235 -7.85 -21.05 -5.80
C SER A 235 -8.86 -20.24 -4.97
N HIS A 236 -8.57 -20.04 -3.68
CA HIS A 236 -9.44 -19.36 -2.72
C HIS A 236 -8.80 -18.10 -2.10
N ALA A 237 -7.59 -17.74 -2.52
CA ALA A 237 -6.88 -16.53 -2.10
C ALA A 237 -7.43 -15.30 -2.81
#